data_AF-A0A1Y1L602-F1
#
_entry.id   AF-A0A1Y1L602-F1
#
_cell.length_a   1.000
_cell.length_b   1.000
_cell.length_c   1.000
_cell.angle_alpha   90.00
_cell.angle_beta   90.00
_cell.angle_gamma   90.00
#
_symmetry.space_group_name_H-M   'P 1'
#
loop_
_entity.id
_entity.type
_entity.pdbx_description
1 polymer ?
#
loop_
_entity_poly.entity_id
_entity_poly.type
_entity_poly.pdbx_seq_one_letter_code
_entity_poly.pdbx_strand_id
1 'polypeptide(L)'
;MKLIITLVCVFVPLVSSINIEKVPKLLQESWNLITKPYEAKCVAETGVNQVYADRIFLYSEYPDDDALKCYMLCVCKELGIFNVSTGEWIVDAFLRVAGMTPEIYAVCNDETKAITNLCQKTFDLSKCFASHVREP
;
A
#
# COMPACT_ATOMS: atom_id res chain seq x y z
N MET A 1 -17.22 39.20 -49.56
CA MET A 1 -17.65 37.81 -49.30
C MET A 1 -16.43 36.90 -49.33
N LYS A 2 -15.90 36.53 -48.15
CA LYS A 2 -15.20 35.27 -47.87
C LYS A 2 -14.91 35.23 -46.38
N LEU A 3 -15.34 34.16 -45.75
CA LEU A 3 -15.64 34.03 -44.33
C LEU A 3 -14.39 34.16 -43.46
N ILE A 4 -14.56 34.87 -42.35
CA ILE A 4 -13.71 34.76 -41.16
C ILE A 4 -13.93 33.35 -40.62
N ILE A 5 -13.01 32.43 -40.93
CA ILE A 5 -13.01 31.09 -40.33
C ILE A 5 -12.35 31.24 -38.97
N THR A 6 -13.18 31.42 -37.95
CA THR A 6 -12.78 31.42 -36.55
C THR A 6 -12.14 30.07 -36.25
N LEU A 7 -10.81 30.04 -36.17
CA LEU A 7 -10.04 28.89 -35.69
C LEU A 7 -10.29 28.75 -34.18
N VAL A 8 -11.45 28.21 -33.81
CA VAL A 8 -11.70 27.73 -32.46
C VAL A 8 -10.89 26.44 -32.34
N CYS A 9 -9.63 26.57 -31.91
CA CYS A 9 -8.85 25.46 -31.38
C CYS A 9 -9.62 24.94 -30.16
N VAL A 10 -10.52 23.99 -30.39
CA VAL A 10 -11.15 23.20 -29.33
C VAL A 10 -10.01 22.44 -28.67
N PHE A 11 -9.46 23.02 -27.60
CA PHE A 11 -8.78 22.28 -26.56
C PHE A 11 -9.80 21.26 -26.04
N VAL A 12 -9.84 20.08 -26.64
CA VAL A 12 -10.39 18.91 -25.99
C VAL A 12 -9.32 18.53 -24.96
N PRO A 13 -9.49 18.79 -23.66
CA PRO A 13 -8.63 18.12 -22.71
C PRO A 13 -8.91 16.62 -22.91
N LEU A 14 -7.94 15.88 -23.42
CA LEU A 14 -7.83 14.45 -23.21
C LEU A 14 -7.66 14.26 -21.71
N VAL A 15 -8.75 14.40 -20.95
CA VAL A 15 -8.90 13.71 -19.68
C VAL A 15 -9.11 12.25 -20.06
N SER A 16 -8.02 11.58 -20.46
CA SER A 16 -7.94 10.14 -20.34
C SER A 16 -8.26 9.85 -18.89
N SER A 17 -9.48 9.38 -18.63
CA SER A 17 -9.92 8.93 -17.32
C SER A 17 -8.84 8.00 -16.79
N ILE A 18 -8.02 8.50 -15.87
CA ILE A 18 -7.09 7.65 -15.16
C ILE A 18 -8.03 6.81 -14.29
N ASN A 19 -8.38 5.61 -14.78
CA ASN A 19 -8.94 4.57 -13.92
C ASN A 19 -7.81 4.27 -12.95
N ILE A 20 -7.80 4.97 -11.82
CA ILE A 20 -6.93 4.63 -10.70
C ILE A 20 -7.49 3.31 -10.21
N GLU A 21 -6.95 2.21 -10.72
CA GLU A 21 -7.26 0.86 -10.25
C GLU A 21 -7.08 0.86 -8.73
N LYS A 22 -8.10 0.45 -8.00
CA LYS A 22 -8.10 0.48 -6.54
C LYS A 22 -7.98 -0.93 -6.00
N VAL A 23 -7.40 -1.06 -4.82
CA VAL A 23 -7.58 -2.29 -4.05
C VAL A 23 -9.07 -2.50 -3.81
N PRO A 24 -9.61 -3.71 -4.08
CA PRO A 24 -11.00 -4.05 -3.83
C PRO A 24 -11.41 -3.71 -2.41
N LYS A 25 -12.58 -3.09 -2.24
CA LYS A 25 -13.07 -2.63 -0.93
C LYS A 25 -13.08 -3.74 0.12
N LEU A 26 -13.42 -4.97 -0.30
CA LEU A 26 -13.41 -6.13 0.58
C LEU A 26 -12.02 -6.44 1.15
N LEU A 27 -10.97 -6.27 0.35
CA LEU A 27 -9.59 -6.45 0.82
C LEU A 27 -9.17 -5.31 1.76
N GLN A 28 -9.52 -4.06 1.44
CA GLN A 28 -9.26 -2.90 2.32
C GLN A 28 -9.91 -3.10 3.70
N GLU A 29 -11.19 -3.49 3.72
CA GLU A 29 -11.92 -3.78 4.96
C GLU A 29 -11.31 -4.95 5.73
N SER A 30 -10.90 -6.01 5.03
CA SER A 30 -10.24 -7.18 5.64
C SER A 30 -8.90 -6.81 6.27
N TRP A 31 -8.05 -6.05 5.57
CA TRP A 31 -6.76 -5.61 6.12
C TRP A 31 -6.96 -4.67 7.29
N ASN A 32 -7.85 -3.69 7.17
CA ASN A 32 -8.17 -2.80 8.27
C ASN A 32 -8.67 -3.57 9.50
N LEU A 33 -9.54 -4.57 9.32
CA LEU A 33 -10.07 -5.38 10.42
C LEU A 33 -8.97 -6.14 11.18
N ILE A 34 -8.02 -6.75 10.46
CA ILE A 34 -6.95 -7.52 11.11
C ILE A 34 -5.86 -6.64 11.71
N THR A 35 -5.66 -5.42 11.19
CA THR A 35 -4.61 -4.51 11.68
C THR A 35 -5.09 -3.57 12.80
N LYS A 36 -6.38 -3.22 12.83
CA LYS A 36 -6.95 -2.27 13.80
C LYS A 36 -6.62 -2.56 15.26
N PRO A 37 -6.58 -3.83 15.75
CA PRO A 37 -6.21 -4.12 17.13
C PRO A 37 -4.81 -3.63 17.53
N TYR A 38 -3.91 -3.45 16.56
CA TYR A 38 -2.52 -3.05 16.79
C TYR A 38 -2.26 -1.56 16.56
N GLU A 39 -3.25 -0.85 15.99
CA GLU A 39 -3.09 0.54 15.56
C GLU A 39 -2.64 1.45 16.72
N ALA A 40 -3.37 1.46 17.85
CA ALA A 40 -3.05 2.35 18.96
C ALA A 40 -1.63 2.13 19.52
N LYS A 41 -1.20 0.87 19.58
CA LYS A 41 0.16 0.51 20.00
C LYS A 41 1.19 1.01 18.99
N CYS A 42 0.99 0.73 17.70
CA CYS A 42 1.95 1.10 16.67
C CYS A 42 2.01 2.61 16.41
N VAL A 43 0.90 3.33 16.60
CA VAL A 43 0.88 4.80 16.60
C VAL A 43 1.72 5.35 17.74
N ALA A 44 1.54 4.82 18.96
CA ALA A 44 2.33 5.24 20.12
C ALA A 44 3.84 4.91 19.97
N GLU A 45 4.19 3.76 19.38
CA GLU A 45 5.58 3.34 19.18
C GLU A 45 6.31 4.19 18.14
N THR A 46 5.62 4.58 17.07
CA THR A 46 6.26 5.21 15.90
C THR A 46 6.06 6.70 15.81
N GLY A 47 5.06 7.25 16.52
CA GLY A 47 4.69 8.65 16.43
C GLY A 47 4.08 9.04 15.07
N VAL A 48 3.64 8.05 14.27
CA VAL A 48 2.99 8.32 12.98
C VAL A 48 1.76 9.21 13.16
N ASN A 49 1.51 10.07 12.17
CA ASN A 49 0.27 10.82 12.12
C ASN A 49 -0.92 9.85 12.08
N GLN A 50 -1.85 9.97 13.04
CA GLN A 50 -3.04 9.14 13.14
C GLN A 50 -3.82 9.06 11.82
N VAL A 51 -3.91 10.17 11.07
CA VAL A 51 -4.59 10.21 9.77
C VAL A 51 -3.95 9.26 8.76
N TYR A 52 -2.63 9.11 8.77
CA TYR A 52 -1.94 8.17 7.89
C TYR A 52 -2.16 6.72 8.33
N ALA A 53 -2.12 6.45 9.63
CA ALA A 53 -2.40 5.13 10.20
C ALA A 53 -3.83 4.66 9.89
N ASP A 54 -4.83 5.55 10.01
CA ASP A 54 -6.23 5.25 9.71
C ASP A 54 -6.45 4.97 8.22
N ARG A 55 -5.66 5.61 7.34
CA ARG A 55 -5.95 5.62 5.90
C ARG A 55 -5.19 4.57 5.10
N ILE A 56 -4.04 4.10 5.57
CA ILE A 56 -3.18 3.21 4.78
C ILE A 56 -3.88 1.90 4.40
N PHE A 57 -4.70 1.31 5.27
CA PHE A 57 -5.45 0.08 4.97
C PHE A 57 -6.81 0.36 4.32
N LEU A 58 -7.52 1.40 4.76
CA LEU A 58 -8.87 1.73 4.27
C LEU A 58 -8.89 2.35 2.88
N TYR A 59 -7.83 3.08 2.51
CA TYR A 59 -7.76 3.81 1.25
C TYR A 59 -6.55 3.42 0.41
N SER A 60 -5.68 2.54 0.92
CA SER A 60 -4.45 2.12 0.22
C SER A 60 -3.58 3.32 -0.17
N GLU A 61 -3.53 4.32 0.70
CA GLU A 61 -2.73 5.53 0.54
C GLU A 61 -1.37 5.34 1.22
N TYR A 62 -0.30 5.46 0.43
CA TYR A 62 1.08 5.24 0.84
C TYR A 62 1.90 6.53 0.70
N PRO A 63 1.63 7.58 1.51
CA PRO A 63 2.47 8.77 1.50
C PRO A 63 3.90 8.44 1.94
N ASP A 64 4.87 9.18 1.43
CA ASP A 64 6.27 9.02 1.80
C ASP A 64 6.52 9.68 3.17
N ASP A 65 6.29 8.92 4.23
CA ASP A 65 6.43 9.33 5.63
C ASP A 65 7.21 8.27 6.41
N ASP A 66 8.32 8.65 7.04
CA ASP A 66 9.20 7.69 7.70
C ASP A 66 8.56 7.03 8.93
N ALA A 67 7.72 7.77 9.66
CA ALA A 67 6.98 7.21 10.78
C ALA A 67 5.95 6.18 10.31
N LEU A 68 5.28 6.42 9.18
CA LEU A 68 4.34 5.49 8.56
C LEU A 68 5.01 4.21 8.06
N LYS A 69 6.21 4.31 7.50
CA LYS A 69 7.00 3.13 7.10
C LYS A 69 7.27 2.24 8.32
N CYS A 70 7.69 2.83 9.43
CA CYS A 70 7.93 2.08 10.66
C CYS A 70 6.62 1.62 11.34
N TYR A 71 5.52 2.35 11.17
CA TYR A 71 4.18 1.89 11.58
C TYR A 71 3.81 0.59 10.87
N MET A 72 4.07 0.49 9.56
CA MET A 72 3.83 -0.74 8.80
C MET A 72 4.69 -1.90 9.33
N LEU A 73 5.98 -1.66 9.63
CA LEU A 73 6.83 -2.66 10.28
C LEU A 73 6.24 -3.15 11.61
N CYS A 74 5.81 -2.21 12.47
CA CYS A 74 5.18 -2.56 13.75
C CYS A 74 3.94 -3.43 13.56
N VAL A 75 3.03 -3.05 12.66
CA VAL A 75 1.82 -3.82 12.38
C VAL A 75 2.16 -5.23 11.86
N CYS A 76 3.11 -5.36 10.92
CA CYS A 76 3.53 -6.66 10.39
C CYS A 76 4.19 -7.55 11.47
N LYS A 77 4.96 -6.96 12.39
CA LYS A 77 5.53 -7.66 13.55
C LYS A 77 4.43 -8.16 14.47
N GLU A 78 3.47 -7.31 14.83
CA GLU A 78 2.39 -7.66 15.76
C GLU A 78 1.40 -8.68 15.20
N LEU A 79 1.20 -8.67 13.88
CA LEU A 79 0.48 -9.72 13.16
C LEU A 79 1.24 -11.06 13.12
N GLY A 80 2.52 -11.08 13.50
CA GLY A 80 3.36 -12.27 13.41
C GLY A 80 3.66 -12.70 11.97
N ILE A 81 3.64 -11.76 11.02
CA ILE A 81 3.96 -12.02 9.61
C ILE A 81 5.38 -11.56 9.23
N PHE A 82 6.06 -10.84 10.12
CA PHE A 82 7.44 -10.38 9.91
C PHE A 82 8.29 -10.60 11.17
N ASN A 83 9.47 -11.18 10.99
CA ASN A 83 10.45 -11.39 12.06
C ASN A 83 11.49 -10.28 12.03
N VAL A 84 11.43 -9.36 13.00
CA VAL A 84 12.36 -8.23 13.10
C VAL A 84 13.80 -8.64 13.41
N SER A 85 14.01 -9.80 14.03
CA SER A 85 15.35 -10.29 14.39
C SER A 85 16.10 -10.85 13.20
N THR A 86 15.38 -11.44 12.23
CA THR A 86 15.99 -11.97 10.99
C THR A 86 15.80 -11.02 9.80
N GLY A 87 14.84 -10.10 9.87
CA GLY A 87 14.47 -9.23 8.75
C GLY A 87 13.70 -9.95 7.65
N GLU A 88 13.07 -11.08 7.98
CA GLU A 88 12.40 -11.98 7.03
C GLU A 88 10.89 -12.08 7.27
N TRP A 89 10.15 -12.31 6.18
CA TRP A 89 8.72 -12.59 6.21
C TRP A 89 8.45 -14.02 6.66
N ILE A 90 7.45 -14.20 7.50
CA ILE A 90 6.95 -15.52 7.89
C ILE A 90 5.94 -15.93 6.82
N VAL A 91 6.42 -16.57 5.74
CA VAL A 91 5.65 -16.79 4.49
C VAL A 91 4.31 -17.45 4.76
N ASP A 92 4.26 -18.51 5.56
CA ASP A 92 3.00 -19.20 5.89
C ASP A 92 1.98 -18.30 6.59
N ALA A 93 2.45 -17.33 7.40
CA ALA A 93 1.58 -16.36 8.05
C ALA A 93 1.15 -15.25 7.10
N PHE A 94 2.08 -14.78 6.25
CA PHE A 94 1.81 -13.79 5.22
C PHE A 94 0.74 -14.28 4.24
N LEU A 95 0.82 -15.53 3.77
CA LEU A 95 -0.13 -16.11 2.82
C LEU A 95 -1.54 -16.32 3.39
N ARG A 96 -1.74 -16.14 4.70
CA ARG A 96 -3.08 -16.13 5.33
C ARG A 96 -3.75 -14.75 5.26
N VAL A 97 -3.03 -13.70 4.89
CA VAL A 97 -3.61 -12.36 4.68
C VAL A 97 -4.46 -12.37 3.41
N ALA A 98 -5.65 -11.77 3.47
CA ALA A 98 -6.59 -11.76 2.36
C ALA A 98 -5.97 -11.13 1.10
N GLY A 99 -6.13 -11.80 -0.05
CA GLY A 99 -5.58 -11.38 -1.34
C GLY A 99 -4.15 -11.84 -1.60
N MET A 100 -3.46 -12.47 -0.65
CA MET A 100 -2.09 -12.96 -0.84
C MET A 100 -2.05 -14.27 -1.61
N THR A 101 -1.10 -14.37 -2.53
CA THR A 101 -0.74 -15.61 -3.21
C THR A 101 0.78 -15.81 -3.16
N PRO A 102 1.26 -17.06 -3.30
CA PRO A 102 2.70 -17.34 -3.39
C PRO A 102 3.39 -16.56 -4.52
N GLU A 103 2.70 -16.36 -5.64
CA GLU A 103 3.20 -15.62 -6.80
C GLU A 103 3.42 -14.14 -6.48
N ILE A 104 2.41 -13.48 -5.91
CA ILE A 104 2.52 -12.06 -5.52
C ILE A 104 3.62 -11.88 -4.47
N TYR A 105 3.69 -12.79 -3.48
CA TYR A 105 4.76 -12.76 -2.49
C TYR A 105 6.14 -12.88 -3.13
N ALA A 106 6.34 -13.83 -4.04
CA ALA A 106 7.62 -14.06 -4.70
C ALA A 106 8.09 -12.82 -5.46
N VAL A 107 7.20 -12.19 -6.25
CA VAL A 107 7.50 -10.96 -7.00
C VAL A 107 7.87 -9.82 -6.05
N CYS A 108 7.00 -9.49 -5.09
CA CYS A 108 7.23 -8.36 -4.21
C CYS A 108 8.43 -8.57 -3.25
N ASN A 109 8.69 -9.80 -2.84
CA ASN A 109 9.89 -10.11 -2.06
C ASN A 109 11.16 -9.98 -2.90
N ASP A 110 11.15 -10.37 -4.18
CA ASP A 110 12.30 -10.20 -5.06
C ASP A 110 12.65 -8.72 -5.27
N GLU A 111 11.64 -7.86 -5.43
CA GLU A 111 11.80 -6.40 -5.56
C GLU A 111 12.37 -5.74 -4.30
N THR A 112 12.07 -6.28 -3.12
CA THR A 112 12.36 -5.63 -1.83
C THR A 112 13.46 -6.31 -1.01
N LYS A 113 13.93 -7.51 -1.40
CA LYS A 113 14.90 -8.31 -0.61
C LYS A 113 16.22 -7.59 -0.35
N ALA A 114 16.63 -6.68 -1.23
CA ALA A 114 17.88 -5.93 -1.11
C ALA A 114 17.78 -4.71 -0.18
N ILE A 115 16.57 -4.34 0.25
CA ILE A 115 16.33 -3.20 1.13
C ILE A 115 16.74 -3.58 2.57
N THR A 116 17.72 -2.85 3.12
CA THR A 116 18.29 -3.12 4.45
C THR A 116 17.52 -2.45 5.58
N ASN A 117 16.95 -1.27 5.35
CA ASN A 117 16.08 -0.60 6.32
C ASN A 117 14.76 -1.37 6.42
N LEU A 118 14.48 -1.97 7.57
CA LEU A 118 13.30 -2.82 7.75
C LEU A 118 11.98 -2.06 7.61
N CYS A 119 11.92 -0.80 8.03
CA CYS A 119 10.72 0.04 7.84
C CYS A 119 10.43 0.28 6.36
N GLN A 120 11.47 0.62 5.59
CA GLN A 120 11.35 0.81 4.14
C GLN A 120 10.98 -0.52 3.45
N LYS A 121 11.63 -1.62 3.83
CA LYS A 121 11.38 -2.95 3.26
C LYS A 121 9.93 -3.39 3.45
N THR A 122 9.38 -3.26 4.66
CA THR A 122 7.99 -3.67 4.92
C THR A 122 7.01 -2.77 4.20
N PHE A 123 7.24 -1.46 4.21
CA PHE A 123 6.40 -0.50 3.51
C PHE A 123 6.35 -0.75 2.00
N ASP A 124 7.51 -0.95 1.37
CA ASP A 124 7.59 -1.18 -0.07
C ASP A 124 6.98 -2.52 -0.48
N LEU A 125 7.15 -3.57 0.33
CA LEU A 125 6.50 -4.86 0.04
C LEU A 125 4.97 -4.73 0.15
N SER A 126 4.46 -4.03 1.18
CA SER A 126 3.02 -3.78 1.33
C SER A 126 2.46 -2.94 0.17
N LYS A 127 3.23 -1.97 -0.33
CA LYS A 127 2.87 -1.15 -1.49
C LYS A 127 2.86 -1.96 -2.79
N CYS A 128 3.84 -2.84 -3.00
CA CYS A 128 3.89 -3.78 -4.13
C CYS A 128 2.69 -4.73 -4.10
N PHE A 129 2.38 -5.31 -2.95
CA PHE A 129 1.20 -6.16 -2.83
C PHE A 129 -0.09 -5.42 -3.21
N ALA A 130 -0.27 -4.21 -2.68
CA ALA A 130 -1.43 -3.39 -2.98
C ALA A 130 -1.50 -2.93 -4.44
N SER A 131 -0.44 -3.05 -5.24
CA SER A 131 -0.50 -2.83 -6.70
C SER A 131 -0.95 -4.08 -7.45
N HIS A 132 -0.60 -5.28 -6.98
CA HIS A 132 -0.95 -6.55 -7.62
C HIS A 132 -2.40 -7.01 -7.42
N VAL A 133 -3.07 -6.55 -6.36
CA VAL A 133 -4.46 -6.93 -6.08
C VAL A 133 -5.48 -5.90 -6.53
N ARG A 134 -5.07 -4.88 -7.30
CA ARG A 134 -5.99 -3.86 -7.79
C ARG A 134 -6.92 -4.44 -8.84
N GLU A 135 -8.17 -3.99 -8.81
CA GLU A 135 -9.15 -4.27 -9.86
C GLU A 135 -9.30 -3.03 -10.77
N PRO A 136 -9.59 -3.23 -12.08
CA PRO A 136 -9.85 -2.17 -13.05
C PRO A 136 -10.96 -1.17 -12.66
#